data_AF-A0AA37S234-F1
#
_entry.id   AF-A0AA37S234-F1
#
_cell.length_a   1.000
_cell.length_b   1.000
_cell.length_c   1.000
_cell.angle_alpha   90.00
_cell.angle_beta   90.00
_cell.angle_gamma   90.00
#
_symmetry.space_group_name_H-M   'P 1'
#
loop_
_entity.id
_entity.type
_entity.pdbx_description
1 polymer ?
#
loop_
_entity_poly.entity_id
_entity_poly.type
_entity_poly.pdbx_seq_one_letter_code
_entity_poly.pdbx_strand_id
1 'polypeptide(L)'
;MGMWELVVVFIVGLVVLGPERLPVAIRTVSRWVKTAKAMANSVKAEVSEELRVHELHENLKKAEQQGLKDLSPDLQNSVSELQQAAQSVTHSYKKSQTPASNSQQTDDSK
;
A
#
# COMPACT_ATOMS: atom_id res chain seq x y z
N MET A 1 -22.71 -20.74 -8.26
CA MET A 1 -22.79 -20.40 -6.83
C MET A 1 -23.56 -19.10 -6.73
N GLY A 2 -24.74 -19.10 -6.11
CA GLY A 2 -25.76 -18.08 -6.29
C GLY A 2 -26.72 -17.97 -5.11
N MET A 3 -27.68 -17.05 -5.21
CA MET A 3 -28.56 -16.59 -4.13
C MET A 3 -29.18 -17.70 -3.26
N TRP A 4 -29.42 -18.88 -3.83
CA TRP A 4 -29.91 -20.06 -3.10
C TRP A 4 -29.02 -20.48 -1.93
N GLU A 5 -27.69 -20.42 -2.07
CA GLU A 5 -26.75 -20.77 -1.00
C GLU A 5 -26.86 -19.81 0.19
N LEU A 6 -27.07 -18.51 -0.07
CA LEU A 6 -27.34 -17.52 0.97
C LEU A 6 -28.68 -17.78 1.69
N VAL A 7 -29.71 -18.22 0.97
CA VAL A 7 -31.00 -18.60 1.57
C VAL A 7 -30.84 -19.80 2.50
N VAL A 8 -30.11 -20.84 2.09
CA VAL A 8 -29.84 -22.01 2.94
C VAL A 8 -29.05 -21.62 4.19
N VAL A 9 -27.98 -20.83 4.05
CA VAL A 9 -27.19 -20.32 5.20
C VAL A 9 -28.05 -19.45 6.13
N PHE A 10 -28.94 -18.63 5.59
CA PHE A 10 -29.86 -17.80 6.37
C PHE A 10 -30.84 -18.66 7.18
N ILE A 11 -31.46 -19.68 6.57
CA ILE A 11 -32.35 -20.62 7.26
C ILE A 11 -31.60 -21.36 8.38
N VAL A 12 -30.40 -21.88 8.11
CA VAL A 12 -29.57 -22.54 9.13
C VAL A 12 -29.25 -21.58 10.28
N GLY A 13 -28.88 -20.33 9.98
CA GLY A 13 -28.65 -19.29 10.98
C GLY A 13 -29.89 -19.01 11.85
N LEU A 14 -31.08 -18.94 11.25
CA LEU A 14 -32.34 -18.76 11.97
C LEU A 14 -32.68 -19.96 12.87
N VAL A 15 -32.40 -21.19 12.44
CA VAL A 15 -32.68 -22.41 13.24
C VAL A 15 -31.70 -22.56 14.39
N VAL A 16 -30.40 -22.36 14.16
CA VAL A 16 -29.35 -22.53 15.18
C VAL A 16 -29.39 -21.41 16.24
N LEU A 17 -29.54 -20.16 15.82
CA LEU A 17 -29.46 -19.00 16.71
C LEU A 17 -30.85 -18.54 17.19
N GLY A 18 -31.90 -18.79 16.40
CA GLY A 18 -33.25 -18.28 16.61
C GLY A 18 -33.50 -16.94 15.92
N PRO A 19 -34.69 -16.70 15.32
CA PRO A 19 -35.03 -15.47 14.61
C PRO A 19 -34.94 -14.22 15.50
N GLU A 20 -35.29 -14.34 16.78
CA GLU A 20 -35.19 -13.29 17.80
C GLU A 20 -33.74 -12.81 18.03
N ARG A 21 -32.75 -13.71 17.90
CA ARG A 21 -31.38 -13.49 18.38
C ARG A 21 -30.42 -13.05 17.27
N LEU A 22 -30.68 -13.45 16.03
CA LEU A 22 -29.95 -13.00 14.83
C LEU A 22 -29.85 -11.44 14.73
N PRO A 23 -30.95 -10.66 14.86
CA PRO A 23 -30.85 -9.20 14.81
C PRO A 23 -30.14 -8.58 16.02
N VAL A 24 -30.07 -9.28 17.17
CA VAL A 24 -29.28 -8.86 18.33
C VAL A 24 -27.79 -9.07 18.06
N ALA A 25 -27.41 -10.23 17.50
CA ALA A 25 -26.03 -10.54 17.12
C ALA A 25 -25.48 -9.52 16.09
N ILE A 26 -26.25 -9.20 15.04
CA ILE A 26 -25.87 -8.18 14.06
C ILE A 26 -25.63 -6.82 14.71
N ARG A 27 -26.49 -6.39 15.66
CA ARG A 27 -26.30 -5.12 16.38
C ARG A 27 -25.03 -5.11 17.23
N THR A 28 -24.69 -6.21 17.89
CA THR A 28 -23.44 -6.33 18.67
C THR A 28 -22.21 -6.27 17.77
N VAL A 29 -22.15 -7.10 16.71
CA VAL A 29 -21.02 -7.15 15.78
C VAL A 29 -20.86 -5.82 15.04
N SER A 30 -21.95 -5.24 14.51
CA SER A 30 -21.89 -3.94 13.83
C SER A 30 -21.46 -2.80 14.76
N ARG A 31 -21.82 -2.82 16.04
CA ARG A 31 -21.31 -1.86 17.03
C ARG A 31 -19.80 -2.02 17.22
N TRP A 32 -19.30 -3.24 17.37
CA TRP A 32 -17.87 -3.51 17.53
C TRP A 32 -17.06 -3.12 16.30
N VAL A 33 -17.53 -3.49 15.09
CA VAL A 33 -16.92 -3.08 13.81
C VAL A 33 -16.94 -1.55 13.65
N LYS A 34 -18.05 -0.88 14.04
CA LYS A 34 -18.13 0.59 14.01
C LYS A 34 -17.14 1.23 14.98
N THR A 35 -17.00 0.71 16.21
CA THR A 35 -16.02 1.20 17.19
C THR A 35 -14.59 0.97 16.70
N ALA A 36 -14.25 -0.22 16.19
CA ALA A 36 -12.93 -0.51 15.64
C ALA A 36 -12.60 0.38 14.43
N LYS A 37 -13.57 0.61 13.53
CA LYS A 37 -13.43 1.56 12.42
C LYS A 37 -13.28 3.00 12.89
N ALA A 38 -13.98 3.41 13.94
CA ALA A 38 -13.84 4.75 14.53
C ALA A 38 -12.45 4.94 15.16
N MET A 39 -11.95 3.96 15.91
CA MET A 39 -10.58 3.96 16.46
C MET A 39 -9.51 3.98 15.36
N ALA A 40 -9.66 3.16 14.32
CA ALA A 40 -8.77 3.18 13.17
C ALA A 40 -8.81 4.53 12.42
N ASN A 41 -9.95 5.21 12.41
CA ASN A 41 -10.10 6.54 11.83
C ASN A 41 -9.53 7.66 12.71
N SER A 42 -9.67 7.60 14.04
CA SER A 42 -9.07 8.60 14.95
C SER A 42 -7.55 8.49 14.95
N VAL A 43 -7.01 7.27 15.05
CA VAL A 43 -5.56 7.03 14.88
C VAL A 43 -5.09 7.49 13.50
N LYS A 44 -5.85 7.26 12.41
CA LYS A 44 -5.50 7.81 11.09
C LYS A 44 -5.57 9.33 11.00
N ALA A 45 -6.42 9.99 11.79
CA ALA A 45 -6.52 11.45 11.83
C ALA A 45 -5.31 12.02 12.59
N GLU A 46 -5.08 11.57 13.81
CA GLU A 46 -3.95 11.93 14.67
C GLU A 46 -2.59 11.67 13.97
N VAL A 47 -2.44 10.51 13.30
CA VAL A 47 -1.22 10.15 12.54
C VAL A 47 -1.12 10.87 11.18
N SER A 48 -2.22 11.38 10.61
CA SER A 48 -2.14 12.20 9.38
C SER A 48 -1.65 13.62 9.62
N GLU A 49 -1.81 14.14 10.85
CA GLU A 49 -1.34 15.48 11.24
C GLU A 49 0.19 15.54 11.28
N GLU A 50 0.89 14.46 11.69
CA GLU A 50 2.36 14.49 11.91
C GLU A 50 3.19 13.39 11.19
N LEU A 51 2.67 12.20 10.88
CA LEU A 51 3.49 11.01 10.57
C LEU A 51 3.25 10.36 9.20
N ARG A 52 2.66 11.09 8.24
CA ARG A 52 2.17 10.49 6.98
C ARG A 52 3.23 9.96 6.01
N VAL A 53 4.50 10.38 6.07
CA VAL A 53 5.45 10.14 4.96
C VAL A 53 6.29 8.84 5.11
N HIS A 54 6.76 8.50 6.31
CA HIS A 54 7.74 7.41 6.46
C HIS A 54 7.12 6.00 6.49
N GLU A 55 6.08 5.76 7.30
CA GLU A 55 5.55 4.40 7.48
C GLU A 55 4.66 3.93 6.31
N LEU A 56 3.99 4.85 5.62
CA LEU A 56 3.29 4.50 4.38
C LEU A 56 4.28 4.05 3.30
N HIS A 57 5.45 4.69 3.18
CA HIS A 57 6.51 4.24 2.29
C HIS A 57 7.07 2.87 2.69
N GLU A 58 7.38 2.63 3.97
CA GLU A 58 7.89 1.31 4.40
C GLU A 58 6.85 0.18 4.19
N ASN A 59 5.57 0.41 4.51
CA ASN A 59 4.52 -0.60 4.27
C ASN A 59 4.27 -0.83 2.77
N LEU A 60 4.28 0.24 1.95
CA LEU A 60 4.09 0.11 0.51
C LEU A 60 5.29 -0.57 -0.17
N LYS A 61 6.52 -0.20 0.21
CA LYS A 61 7.78 -0.84 -0.20
C LYS A 61 7.87 -2.30 0.24
N LYS A 62 7.34 -2.65 1.42
CA LYS A 62 7.28 -4.04 1.91
C LYS A 62 6.24 -4.86 1.17
N ALA A 63 5.08 -4.28 0.87
CA ALA A 63 4.07 -4.90 0.00
C ALA A 63 4.57 -5.07 -1.45
N GLU A 64 5.29 -4.07 -1.98
CA GLU A 64 6.00 -4.14 -3.25
C GLU A 64 7.04 -5.26 -3.24
N GLN A 65 7.93 -5.32 -2.24
CA GLN A 65 8.91 -6.40 -2.09
C GLN A 65 8.29 -7.79 -1.94
N GLN A 66 7.12 -7.91 -1.31
CA GLN A 66 6.38 -9.17 -1.23
C GLN A 66 5.80 -9.54 -2.60
N GLY A 67 5.15 -8.60 -3.31
CA GLY A 67 4.70 -8.81 -4.69
C GLY A 67 5.85 -9.20 -5.63
N LEU A 68 6.98 -8.49 -5.57
CA LEU A 68 8.19 -8.77 -6.35
C LEU A 68 8.80 -10.15 -6.07
N LYS A 69 8.59 -10.71 -4.86
CA LYS A 69 9.06 -12.05 -4.49
C LYS A 69 8.19 -13.19 -5.03
N ASP A 70 6.89 -12.95 -5.19
CA ASP A 70 5.93 -13.92 -5.74
C ASP A 70 5.78 -13.80 -7.28
N LEU A 71 6.59 -12.96 -7.92
CA LEU A 71 6.60 -12.75 -9.37
C LEU A 71 7.45 -13.82 -10.09
N SER A 72 6.87 -14.44 -11.13
CA SER A 72 7.57 -15.36 -12.06
C SER A 72 8.85 -14.71 -12.61
N PRO A 73 9.95 -15.45 -12.88
CA PRO A 73 11.23 -14.87 -13.33
C PRO A 73 11.09 -13.95 -14.56
N ASP A 74 10.17 -14.23 -15.47
CA ASP A 74 9.87 -13.38 -16.63
C ASP A 74 9.43 -11.96 -16.22
N LEU A 75 8.58 -11.83 -15.21
CA LEU A 75 8.12 -10.54 -14.70
C LEU A 75 9.21 -9.82 -13.89
N GLN A 76 10.09 -10.54 -13.19
CA GLN A 76 11.25 -9.94 -12.52
C GLN A 76 12.19 -9.29 -13.55
N ASN A 77 12.42 -9.96 -14.68
CA ASN A 77 13.19 -9.41 -15.80
C ASN A 77 12.52 -8.15 -16.38
N SER A 78 11.21 -8.18 -16.64
CA SER A 78 10.47 -7.00 -17.12
C SER A 78 10.53 -5.83 -16.14
N VAL A 79 10.38 -6.07 -14.83
CA VAL A 79 10.48 -5.00 -13.81
C VAL A 79 11.91 -4.42 -13.75
N SER A 80 12.94 -5.26 -13.86
CA SER A 80 14.34 -4.81 -13.90
C SER A 80 14.63 -3.97 -15.15
N GLU A 81 14.16 -4.38 -16.32
CA GLU A 81 14.29 -3.64 -17.58
C GLU A 81 13.55 -2.29 -17.51
N LEU A 82 12.32 -2.27 -17.00
CA LEU A 82 11.55 -1.04 -16.78
C LEU A 82 12.24 -0.10 -15.77
N GLN A 83 12.83 -0.64 -14.69
CA GLN A 83 13.59 0.13 -13.71
C GLN A 83 14.86 0.72 -14.35
N GLN A 84 15.57 -0.05 -15.17
CA GLN A 84 16.78 0.39 -15.87
C GLN A 84 16.47 1.42 -16.97
N ALA A 85 15.35 1.29 -17.67
CA ALA A 85 14.83 2.28 -18.61
C ALA A 85 14.39 3.58 -17.91
N ALA A 86 13.68 3.49 -16.79
CA ALA A 86 13.31 4.65 -15.98
C ALA A 86 14.56 5.39 -15.45
N GLN A 87 15.57 4.65 -14.99
CA GLN A 87 16.85 5.21 -14.56
C GLN A 87 17.61 5.86 -15.73
N SER A 88 17.67 5.25 -16.91
CA SER A 88 18.40 5.80 -18.06
C SER A 88 17.74 7.06 -18.62
N VAL A 89 16.41 7.12 -18.67
CA VAL A 89 15.66 8.35 -18.98
C VAL A 89 15.94 9.45 -17.95
N THR A 90 15.90 9.12 -16.66
CA THR A 90 16.19 10.07 -15.57
C THR A 90 17.63 10.61 -15.65
N HIS A 91 18.62 9.74 -15.90
CA HIS A 91 20.01 10.15 -16.08
C HIS A 91 20.25 10.94 -17.36
N SER A 92 19.52 10.64 -18.44
CA SER A 92 19.61 11.39 -19.70
C SER A 92 19.06 12.80 -19.55
N TYR A 93 17.92 12.96 -18.86
CA TYR A 93 17.40 14.28 -18.46
C TYR A 93 18.37 15.05 -17.56
N LYS A 94 18.99 14.37 -16.60
CA LYS A 94 19.97 14.99 -15.69
C LYS A 94 21.29 15.39 -16.39
N LYS A 95 21.69 14.66 -17.44
CA LYS A 95 22.91 14.96 -18.21
C LYS A 95 22.72 16.06 -19.26
N SER A 96 21.50 16.28 -19.76
CA SER A 96 21.21 17.33 -20.75
C SER A 96 20.90 18.71 -20.13
N GLN A 97 20.82 18.82 -18.80
CA GLN A 97 20.64 20.07 -18.08
C GLN A 97 21.80 20.36 -17.10
N THR A 98 22.91 20.94 -17.60
CA THR A 98 23.66 22.06 -16.98
C THR A 98 24.91 22.38 -17.83
N PRO A 99 25.03 23.60 -18.40
CA PRO A 99 26.27 24.10 -18.98
C PRO A 99 27.09 24.98 -18.02
N ALA A 100 28.38 25.16 -18.36
CA ALA A 100 29.27 26.29 -18.01
C ALA A 100 29.90 26.41 -16.60
N SER A 101 31.08 27.04 -16.64
CA SER A 101 31.92 27.62 -15.57
C SER A 101 32.53 26.68 -14.52
N ASN A 102 33.83 26.36 -14.50
CA ASN A 102 35.10 27.13 -14.65
C ASN A 102 35.73 27.55 -13.30
N SER A 103 36.85 26.91 -12.94
CA SER A 103 37.98 27.54 -12.24
C SER A 103 39.26 26.70 -12.39
N GLN A 104 39.98 26.97 -13.48
CA GLN A 104 41.46 26.96 -13.51
C GLN A 104 42.01 27.92 -12.42
N GLN A 105 43.26 27.90 -11.94
CA GLN A 105 44.47 27.13 -12.28
C GLN A 105 45.47 27.14 -11.09
N THR A 106 46.50 26.30 -11.23
CA THR A 106 47.96 26.44 -10.89
C THR A 106 48.48 27.86 -10.57
N ASP A 107 49.66 28.21 -10.01
CA ASP A 107 51.06 27.72 -9.87
C ASP A 107 51.68 28.52 -8.67
N ASP A 108 52.91 28.35 -8.16
CA ASP A 108 53.86 27.23 -7.94
C ASP A 108 55.04 27.77 -7.07
N SER A 109 56.02 26.93 -6.69
CA SER A 109 57.43 27.22 -6.29
C SER A 109 57.85 28.61 -5.80
N LYS A 110 58.50 28.67 -4.62
CA LYS A 110 59.97 28.46 -4.51
C LYS A 110 60.44 28.32 -3.05
#